data_AF-A0A8T1V315-F1
#
_entry.id   AF-A0A8T1V315-F1
#
_cell.length_a   1.000
_cell.length_b   1.000
_cell.length_c   1.000
_cell.angle_alpha   90.00
_cell.angle_beta   90.00
_cell.angle_gamma   90.00
#
_symmetry.space_group_name_H-M   'P 1'
#
loop_
_entity.id
_entity.type
_entity.pdbx_description
1 polymer ?
#
loop_
_entity_poly.entity_id
_entity_poly.type
_entity_poly.pdbx_seq_one_letter_code
_entity_poly.pdbx_strand_id
1 'polypeptide(L)'
;MTPNQYGDKEVRTPSVEHEQYHETTLHFNITAPGAESYKGDEDIPLDKNGRPMVKFFRWRMSRRKRLCIIIGLILLVIGIVLLLVFLVVIPAIIRYYMDKVVLTINYMDVTDIPNDSDIDVTFSVNLQHDMPVSARTDEVTASLIYDGVVFGTAAIEGQHIKSGNQNYNLTMDTTMVISDMDAFDAMAEAMMQDETVPITISADIDAHAMGLSFNNLDFEHTLSLVGFNYFEELDVEVQHIDLWGCSDGIYEMDVNASVNNPSTMGLQGIGALNMSVYYNSSYLGYAYSEKPELGMSRGLSNQTFRVVMSETSSALEGVIAGFLSGGSIEVNVRGDNPYSTGYVQFKEAMSKVNMTVEYDDGLNKVSFNTSCVSSFLAVLGY
;
A
#
# COMPACT_ATOMS: atom_id res chain seq x y z
N MET A 1 1.91 -40.53 -25.79
CA MET A 1 2.05 -41.99 -26.00
C MET A 1 3.46 -42.27 -26.50
N THR A 2 4.24 -43.00 -25.67
CA THR A 2 5.47 -43.83 -25.92
C THR A 2 6.77 -43.20 -26.50
N PRO A 3 7.97 -43.72 -26.16
CA PRO A 3 8.52 -43.98 -24.81
C PRO A 3 10.08 -43.78 -24.63
N ASN A 4 10.50 -43.64 -23.36
CA ASN A 4 11.69 -44.14 -22.64
C ASN A 4 13.07 -44.35 -23.30
N GLN A 5 14.12 -43.80 -22.65
CA GLN A 5 15.25 -44.62 -22.18
C GLN A 5 15.84 -44.09 -20.86
N TYR A 6 16.01 -45.03 -19.92
CA TYR A 6 16.39 -44.92 -18.51
C TYR A 6 17.89 -45.14 -18.33
N GLY A 7 18.48 -44.60 -17.27
CA GLY A 7 19.85 -44.90 -16.85
C GLY A 7 20.12 -44.47 -15.41
N ASP A 8 19.77 -45.34 -14.47
CA ASP A 8 19.97 -45.25 -13.02
C ASP A 8 21.44 -45.06 -12.61
N LYS A 9 21.67 -44.32 -11.52
CA LYS A 9 22.80 -44.59 -10.60
C LYS A 9 22.37 -44.41 -9.13
N GLU A 10 22.33 -45.54 -8.45
CA GLU A 10 22.15 -45.70 -7.01
C GLU A 10 23.36 -45.30 -6.17
N VAL A 11 23.05 -45.08 -4.90
CA VAL A 11 23.87 -44.74 -3.74
C VAL A 11 24.61 -45.96 -3.18
N ARG A 12 25.90 -45.84 -2.81
CA ARG A 12 26.48 -46.20 -1.48
C ARG A 12 28.00 -46.12 -1.43
N THR A 13 28.47 -45.72 -0.24
CA THR A 13 29.82 -45.51 0.29
C THR A 13 30.75 -46.72 0.19
N PRO A 14 32.08 -46.51 0.24
CA PRO A 14 32.91 -47.33 1.11
C PRO A 14 33.84 -46.52 2.03
N SER A 15 34.11 -47.18 3.14
CA SER A 15 34.87 -46.82 4.32
C SER A 15 36.33 -47.31 4.26
N VAL A 16 37.19 -46.56 4.97
CA VAL A 16 38.38 -47.00 5.75
C VAL A 16 39.70 -47.35 5.02
N GLU A 17 40.70 -46.53 5.36
CA GLU A 17 42.14 -46.75 5.60
C GLU A 17 42.92 -47.79 4.79
N HIS A 18 43.98 -47.32 4.10
CA HIS A 18 45.38 -47.52 4.53
C HIS A 18 46.37 -46.74 3.62
N GLU A 19 47.56 -46.46 4.17
CA GLU A 19 48.82 -46.00 3.53
C GLU A 19 49.02 -44.48 3.43
N GLN A 20 49.71 -43.88 4.40
CA GLN A 20 51.16 -43.77 4.60
C GLN A 20 51.75 -42.49 4.00
N TYR A 21 52.15 -41.62 4.93
CA TYR A 21 52.90 -40.39 4.77
C TYR A 21 54.13 -40.55 3.86
N HIS A 22 54.29 -39.63 2.91
CA HIS A 22 55.60 -39.26 2.39
C HIS A 22 55.76 -37.74 2.40
N GLU A 23 56.67 -37.29 3.27
CA GLU A 23 57.23 -35.95 3.35
C GLU A 23 57.79 -35.49 2.00
N THR A 24 57.33 -34.33 1.53
CA THR A 24 58.11 -33.51 0.61
C THR A 24 59.11 -32.67 1.41
N THR A 25 60.29 -33.27 1.59
CA THR A 25 61.52 -32.65 2.10
C THR A 25 62.03 -31.55 1.15
N LEU A 26 62.08 -30.31 1.64
CA LEU A 26 62.72 -29.18 0.98
C LEU A 26 64.20 -29.17 1.37
N HIS A 27 65.06 -29.65 0.46
CA HIS A 27 66.52 -29.67 0.63
C HIS A 27 67.11 -28.26 0.42
N PHE A 28 67.79 -27.72 1.42
CA PHE A 28 68.76 -26.64 1.25
C PHE A 28 70.17 -27.18 1.49
N ASN A 29 70.96 -27.22 0.43
CA ASN A 29 72.38 -27.58 0.44
C ASN A 29 73.19 -26.41 1.02
N ILE A 30 73.97 -26.68 2.07
CA ILE A 30 74.96 -25.74 2.61
C ILE A 30 76.32 -26.18 2.07
N THR A 31 76.90 -25.37 1.17
CA THR A 31 78.30 -25.46 0.78
C THR A 31 79.08 -24.34 1.48
N ALA A 32 80.12 -24.72 2.21
CA ALA A 32 80.94 -23.84 3.04
C ALA A 32 81.77 -22.83 2.22
N PRO A 33 81.98 -21.59 2.69
CA PRO A 33 83.05 -20.73 2.20
C PRO A 33 84.33 -20.92 3.00
N GLY A 34 85.44 -21.11 2.28
CA GLY A 34 86.80 -21.18 2.81
C GLY A 34 87.29 -19.84 3.34
N ALA A 35 88.24 -19.94 4.27
CA ALA A 35 88.91 -18.83 4.94
C ALA A 35 89.89 -18.10 4.02
N GLU A 36 90.03 -16.77 4.19
CA GLU A 36 91.33 -16.08 4.24
C GLU A 36 91.23 -14.58 4.64
N SER A 37 91.72 -14.31 5.87
CA SER A 37 92.67 -13.24 6.22
C SER A 37 92.22 -11.77 6.54
N TYR A 38 92.80 -11.33 7.67
CA TYR A 38 93.14 -9.96 8.14
C TYR A 38 92.18 -9.10 9.00
N LYS A 39 92.47 -9.19 10.32
CA LYS A 39 92.73 -8.11 11.31
C LYS A 39 91.71 -6.98 11.51
N GLY A 40 91.17 -6.92 12.73
CA GLY A 40 90.65 -5.71 13.37
C GLY A 40 89.73 -6.05 14.54
N ASP A 41 90.27 -6.09 15.75
CA ASP A 41 89.56 -6.32 17.02
C ASP A 41 88.42 -5.32 17.26
N GLU A 42 87.21 -5.82 17.53
CA GLU A 42 86.33 -5.31 18.60
C GLU A 42 85.57 -6.51 19.19
N ASP A 43 85.88 -6.82 20.45
CA ASP A 43 85.42 -8.01 21.18
C ASP A 43 83.89 -8.12 21.28
N ILE A 44 83.29 -9.05 20.55
CA ILE A 44 81.92 -9.52 20.82
C ILE A 44 82.01 -10.51 21.99
N PRO A 45 81.37 -10.26 23.15
CA PRO A 45 81.38 -11.22 24.25
C PRO A 45 80.65 -12.49 23.84
N LEU A 46 81.41 -13.58 23.70
CA LEU A 46 80.92 -14.93 23.41
C LEU A 46 80.58 -15.65 24.71
N ASP A 47 79.55 -16.50 24.69
CA ASP A 47 79.28 -17.45 25.80
C ASP A 47 80.34 -18.58 25.80
N LYS A 48 80.43 -19.35 26.89
CA LYS A 48 81.31 -20.52 27.08
C LYS A 48 81.29 -21.54 25.92
N ASN A 49 80.28 -21.49 25.05
CA ASN A 49 80.11 -22.35 23.88
C ASN A 49 80.28 -21.63 22.52
N GLY A 50 80.85 -20.41 22.47
CA GLY A 50 81.34 -19.80 21.23
C GLY A 50 80.29 -19.37 20.19
N ARG A 51 79.05 -19.07 20.58
CA ARG A 51 77.99 -18.58 19.67
C ARG A 51 77.83 -17.06 19.76
N PRO A 52 77.59 -16.35 18.64
CA PRO A 52 77.30 -14.91 18.67
C PRO A 52 75.99 -14.67 19.42
N MET A 53 76.01 -13.81 20.45
CA MET A 53 74.79 -13.43 21.17
C MET A 53 73.88 -12.62 20.25
N VAL A 54 72.86 -13.28 19.67
CA VAL A 54 71.76 -12.57 19.01
C VAL A 54 71.08 -11.73 20.08
N LYS A 55 71.21 -10.39 19.98
CA LYS A 55 70.43 -9.45 20.78
C LYS A 55 68.97 -9.57 20.35
N PHE A 56 68.29 -10.63 20.81
CA PHE A 56 66.85 -10.56 21.00
C PHE A 56 66.62 -9.31 21.84
N PHE A 57 65.87 -8.36 21.30
CA PHE A 57 65.31 -7.26 22.07
C PHE A 57 64.44 -7.90 23.16
N ARG A 58 65.08 -8.30 24.26
CA ARG A 58 64.45 -8.83 25.46
C ARG A 58 63.82 -7.62 26.10
N TRP A 59 62.65 -7.24 25.62
CA TRP A 59 61.76 -6.37 26.37
C TRP A 59 61.45 -7.11 27.67
N ARG A 60 62.23 -6.81 28.72
CA ARG A 60 61.95 -7.17 30.12
C ARG A 60 60.74 -6.37 30.57
N MET A 61 59.63 -6.65 29.91
CA MET A 61 58.34 -6.16 30.31
C MET A 61 57.91 -7.03 31.49
N SER A 62 57.73 -6.40 32.65
CA SER A 62 57.14 -7.04 33.84
C SER A 62 55.89 -7.84 33.45
N ARG A 63 55.69 -9.02 34.04
CA ARG A 63 54.51 -9.88 33.79
C ARG A 63 53.19 -9.08 33.84
N ARG A 64 53.13 -8.04 34.69
CA ARG A 64 51.99 -7.12 34.81
C ARG A 64 51.77 -6.25 33.57
N LYS A 65 52.83 -5.74 32.93
CA LYS A 65 52.74 -4.90 31.72
C LYS A 65 52.31 -5.70 30.49
N ARG A 66 52.71 -6.98 30.37
CA ARG A 66 52.22 -7.88 29.31
C ARG A 66 50.72 -8.17 29.47
N LEU A 67 50.26 -8.38 30.71
CA LEU A 67 48.85 -8.60 31.01
C LEU A 67 47.99 -7.37 30.64
N CYS A 68 48.45 -6.15 30.98
CA CYS A 68 47.74 -4.92 30.61
C CYS A 68 47.63 -4.72 29.09
N ILE A 69 48.67 -5.04 28.32
CA ILE A 69 48.61 -4.94 26.85
C ILE A 69 47.62 -5.96 26.27
N ILE A 70 47.63 -7.20 26.77
CA ILE A 70 46.67 -8.23 26.32
C ILE A 70 45.24 -7.82 26.64
N ILE A 71 44.98 -7.33 27.86
CA ILE A 71 43.65 -6.83 28.26
C ILE A 71 43.23 -5.65 27.39
N GLY A 72 44.14 -4.70 27.13
CA GLY A 72 43.87 -3.55 26.24
C GLY A 72 43.55 -3.98 24.81
N LEU A 73 44.24 -4.98 24.28
CA LEU A 73 44.00 -5.53 22.94
C LEU A 73 42.67 -6.28 22.87
N ILE A 74 42.31 -7.03 23.92
CA ILE A 74 40.99 -7.68 24.04
C ILE A 74 39.89 -6.62 24.09
N LEU A 75 40.04 -5.56 24.89
CA LEU A 75 39.06 -4.47 24.95
C LEU A 75 38.93 -3.72 23.62
N LEU A 76 40.04 -3.53 22.90
CA LEU A 76 40.02 -2.94 21.57
C LEU A 76 39.28 -3.83 20.56
N VAL A 77 39.53 -5.14 20.57
CA VAL A 77 38.80 -6.10 19.73
C VAL A 77 37.32 -6.12 20.09
N ILE A 78 36.97 -6.14 21.37
CA ILE A 78 35.58 -6.04 21.84
C ILE A 78 34.95 -4.74 21.36
N GLY A 79 35.66 -3.61 21.46
CA GLY A 79 35.20 -2.32 20.96
C GLY A 79 34.95 -2.32 19.45
N ILE A 80 35.85 -2.91 18.66
CA ILE A 80 35.67 -3.06 17.21
C ILE A 80 34.48 -3.96 16.91
N VAL A 81 34.33 -5.09 17.61
CA VAL A 81 33.19 -6.00 17.43
C VAL A 81 31.88 -5.31 17.79
N LEU A 82 31.82 -4.58 18.91
CA LEU A 82 30.65 -3.81 19.31
C LEU A 82 30.31 -2.73 18.28
N LEU A 83 31.31 -2.06 17.72
CA LEU A 83 31.13 -1.04 16.69
C LEU A 83 30.62 -1.66 15.38
N LEU A 84 31.13 -2.84 14.99
CA LEU A 84 30.62 -3.58 13.83
C LEU A 84 29.18 -4.07 14.05
N VAL A 85 28.87 -4.57 15.24
CA VAL A 85 27.50 -4.97 15.60
C VAL A 85 26.57 -3.76 15.52
N PHE A 86 26.97 -2.62 16.08
CA PHE A 86 26.17 -1.41 16.09
C PHE A 86 25.95 -0.82 14.69
N LEU A 87 27.00 -0.74 13.86
CA LEU A 87 26.91 -0.09 12.55
C LEU A 87 26.36 -0.98 11.44
N VAL A 88 26.49 -2.31 11.55
CA VAL A 88 26.14 -3.22 10.45
C VAL A 88 25.05 -4.19 10.85
N VAL A 89 25.18 -4.83 12.00
CA VAL A 89 24.25 -5.91 12.40
C VAL A 89 22.89 -5.35 12.82
N ILE A 90 22.86 -4.30 13.64
CA ILE A 90 21.59 -3.71 14.11
C ILE A 90 20.75 -3.16 12.94
N PRO A 91 21.30 -2.32 12.03
CA PRO A 91 20.52 -1.83 10.88
C PRO A 91 20.01 -2.96 9.97
N ALA A 92 20.82 -4.01 9.76
CA ALA A 92 20.38 -5.17 8.97
C ALA A 92 19.22 -5.93 9.63
N ILE A 93 19.25 -6.07 10.96
CA ILE A 93 18.15 -6.70 11.72
C ILE A 93 16.88 -5.85 11.63
N ILE A 94 17.00 -4.52 11.74
CA ILE A 94 15.83 -3.61 11.65
C ILE A 94 15.15 -3.77 10.29
N ARG A 95 15.92 -3.69 9.19
CA ARG A 95 15.40 -3.90 7.83
C ARG A 95 14.71 -5.26 7.68
N TYR A 96 15.35 -6.33 8.16
CA TYR A 96 14.76 -7.67 8.14
C TYR A 96 13.38 -7.75 8.80
N TYR A 97 13.18 -7.03 9.92
CA TYR A 97 11.89 -7.03 10.59
C TYR A 97 10.88 -6.09 9.93
N MET A 98 11.32 -4.97 9.35
CA MET A 98 10.46 -4.08 8.55
C MET A 98 9.92 -4.79 7.32
N ASP A 99 10.76 -5.51 6.58
CA ASP A 99 10.36 -6.29 5.40
C ASP A 99 9.36 -7.42 5.74
N LYS A 100 9.30 -7.83 7.01
CA LYS A 100 8.38 -8.84 7.53
C LYS A 100 7.06 -8.28 8.04
N VAL A 101 6.93 -6.97 8.13
CA VAL A 101 5.67 -6.34 8.48
C VAL A 101 4.67 -6.62 7.36
N VAL A 102 3.53 -7.18 7.72
CA VAL A 102 2.41 -7.37 6.80
C VAL A 102 1.40 -6.26 7.08
N LEU A 103 1.13 -5.49 6.04
CA LEU A 103 0.12 -4.43 6.03
C LEU A 103 -1.02 -4.86 5.11
N THR A 104 -2.24 -4.79 5.62
CA THR A 104 -3.44 -5.05 4.82
C THR A 104 -4.39 -3.89 5.03
N ILE A 105 -4.81 -3.22 3.96
CA ILE A 105 -5.78 -2.14 4.07
C ILE A 105 -7.13 -2.75 4.47
N ASN A 106 -7.73 -2.19 5.52
CA ASN A 106 -9.12 -2.47 5.86
C ASN A 106 -10.04 -1.56 5.04
N TYR A 107 -9.76 -0.26 5.03
CA TYR A 107 -10.50 0.74 4.26
C TYR A 107 -9.76 2.08 4.17
N MET A 108 -10.20 2.93 3.25
CA MET A 108 -9.80 4.32 3.08
C MET A 108 -11.03 5.15 2.73
N ASP A 109 -11.45 6.05 3.61
CA ASP A 109 -12.66 6.83 3.44
C ASP A 109 -12.28 8.31 3.28
N VAL A 110 -12.64 8.94 2.16
CA VAL A 110 -12.60 10.40 2.02
C VAL A 110 -13.70 10.95 2.91
N THR A 111 -13.38 11.92 3.77
CA THR A 111 -14.33 12.47 4.73
C THR A 111 -14.71 13.92 4.44
N ASP A 112 -13.76 14.70 3.92
CA ASP A 112 -13.98 16.10 3.54
C ASP A 112 -12.94 16.53 2.49
N ILE A 113 -13.23 17.62 1.81
CA ILE A 113 -12.35 18.25 0.82
C ILE A 113 -12.29 19.74 1.15
N PRO A 114 -11.30 20.16 1.98
CA PRO A 114 -11.16 21.56 2.36
C PRO A 114 -10.85 22.49 1.18
N ASN A 115 -10.08 22.01 0.18
CA ASN A 115 -9.70 22.76 -1.01
C ASN A 115 -9.26 21.82 -2.15
N ASP A 116 -8.85 22.38 -3.29
CA ASP A 116 -8.50 21.62 -4.50
C ASP A 116 -7.23 20.76 -4.38
N SER A 117 -6.41 20.96 -3.34
CA SER A 117 -5.15 20.24 -3.10
C SER A 117 -5.19 19.35 -1.85
N ASP A 118 -6.12 19.59 -0.94
CA ASP A 118 -6.19 18.88 0.34
C ASP A 118 -7.46 18.00 0.40
N ILE A 119 -7.29 16.75 0.78
CA ILE A 119 -8.36 15.78 1.00
C ILE A 119 -8.21 15.20 2.40
N ASP A 120 -9.24 15.34 3.22
CA ASP A 120 -9.29 14.70 4.53
C ASP A 120 -9.71 13.24 4.35
N VAL A 121 -8.91 12.33 4.89
CA VAL A 121 -9.04 10.89 4.72
C VAL A 121 -8.94 10.20 6.08
N THR A 122 -9.88 9.31 6.35
CA THR A 122 -9.76 8.29 7.40
C THR A 122 -9.29 6.99 6.75
N PHE A 123 -8.11 6.51 7.11
CA PHE A 123 -7.64 5.20 6.62
C PHE A 123 -7.44 4.22 7.78
N SER A 124 -7.70 2.94 7.51
CA SER A 124 -7.47 1.86 8.46
C SER A 124 -6.67 0.75 7.83
N VAL A 125 -5.61 0.32 8.52
CA VAL A 125 -4.74 -0.78 8.12
C VAL A 125 -4.67 -1.81 9.24
N ASN A 126 -4.73 -3.08 8.87
CA ASN A 126 -4.31 -4.18 9.72
C ASN A 126 -2.79 -4.31 9.66
N LEU A 127 -2.16 -4.17 10.83
CA LEU A 127 -0.72 -4.26 11.00
C LEU A 127 -0.38 -5.55 11.73
N GLN A 128 0.38 -6.43 11.06
CA GLN A 128 0.90 -7.67 11.63
C GLN A 128 2.42 -7.67 11.64
N HIS A 129 3.01 -7.94 12.80
CA HIS A 129 4.45 -7.98 12.96
C HIS A 129 4.86 -8.90 14.11
N ASP A 130 6.12 -9.35 14.10
CA ASP A 130 6.74 -10.04 15.24
C ASP A 130 8.10 -9.40 15.53
N MET A 131 8.14 -8.53 16.54
CA MET A 131 9.29 -7.67 16.85
C MET A 131 9.92 -8.08 18.18
N PRO A 132 11.25 -8.28 18.27
CA PRO A 132 11.87 -8.73 19.52
C PRO A 132 11.83 -7.67 20.63
N VAL A 133 11.68 -6.40 20.24
CA VAL A 133 11.65 -5.25 21.14
C VAL A 133 10.55 -4.27 20.76
N SER A 134 10.03 -3.54 21.75
CA SER A 134 9.10 -2.45 21.50
C SER A 134 9.84 -1.24 20.95
N ALA A 135 9.21 -0.52 20.02
CA ALA A 135 9.74 0.68 19.42
C ALA A 135 8.69 1.80 19.43
N ARG A 136 9.16 3.03 19.27
CA ARG A 136 8.31 4.18 18.95
C ARG A 136 8.78 4.79 17.64
N THR A 137 7.86 5.13 16.75
CA THR A 137 8.20 5.92 15.56
C THR A 137 7.84 7.37 15.83
N ASP A 138 8.61 8.27 15.23
CA ASP A 138 8.26 9.68 15.17
C ASP A 138 7.19 9.90 14.09
N GLU A 139 6.58 11.09 14.10
CA GLU A 139 5.67 11.50 13.03
C GLU A 139 6.45 11.65 11.71
N VAL A 140 5.85 11.17 10.62
CA VAL A 140 6.49 11.15 9.30
C VAL A 140 5.49 11.54 8.23
N THR A 141 5.97 12.21 7.18
CA THR A 141 5.20 12.42 5.95
C THR A 141 5.51 11.29 4.98
N ALA A 142 4.50 10.52 4.60
CA ALA A 142 4.62 9.47 3.60
C ALA A 142 4.24 9.99 2.22
N SER A 143 4.98 9.58 1.21
CA SER A 143 4.64 9.75 -0.21
C SER A 143 3.74 8.63 -0.67
N LEU A 144 2.69 8.99 -1.40
CA LEU A 144 1.75 8.08 -2.02
C LEU A 144 2.02 8.03 -3.52
N ILE A 145 2.26 6.83 -4.03
CA ILE A 145 2.81 6.60 -5.36
C ILE A 145 1.86 5.69 -6.13
N TYR A 146 1.52 6.12 -7.34
CA TYR A 146 0.75 5.34 -8.31
C TYR A 146 1.49 5.35 -9.65
N ASP A 147 1.62 4.18 -10.28
CA ASP A 147 2.39 3.97 -11.52
C ASP A 147 3.80 4.60 -11.51
N GLY A 148 4.47 4.57 -10.35
CA GLY A 148 5.82 5.12 -10.16
C GLY A 148 5.88 6.65 -10.01
N VAL A 149 4.75 7.35 -9.98
CA VAL A 149 4.65 8.81 -9.78
C VAL A 149 4.02 9.13 -8.42
N VAL A 150 4.62 10.08 -7.69
CA VAL A 150 4.07 10.55 -6.41
C VAL A 150 2.86 11.43 -6.69
N PHE A 151 1.64 10.96 -6.39
CA PHE A 151 0.42 11.74 -6.57
C PHE A 151 0.09 12.61 -5.35
N GLY A 152 0.58 12.24 -4.17
CA GLY A 152 0.33 13.01 -2.97
C GLY A 152 1.17 12.60 -1.77
N THR A 153 0.95 13.29 -0.67
CA THR A 153 1.61 13.01 0.61
C THR A 153 0.60 13.03 1.75
N ALA A 154 0.81 12.20 2.77
CA ALA A 154 -0.04 12.18 3.97
C ALA A 154 0.83 12.11 5.23
N ALA A 155 0.41 12.80 6.29
CA ALA A 155 1.06 12.71 7.59
C ALA A 155 0.64 11.41 8.30
N ILE A 156 1.63 10.72 8.89
CA ILE A 156 1.45 9.51 9.70
C ILE A 156 1.93 9.86 11.10
N GLU A 157 1.00 9.82 12.06
CA GLU A 157 1.33 10.06 13.47
C GLU A 157 2.30 9.01 14.01
N GLY A 158 3.16 9.43 14.93
CA GLY A 158 4.12 8.54 15.59
C GLY A 158 3.44 7.36 16.31
N GLN A 159 3.96 6.16 16.11
CA GLN A 159 3.34 4.92 16.54
C GLN A 159 4.07 4.24 17.69
N HIS A 160 3.33 3.59 18.58
CA HIS A 160 3.90 2.75 19.63
C HIS A 160 3.85 1.26 19.25
N ILE A 161 4.95 0.76 18.68
CA ILE A 161 5.07 -0.63 18.24
C ILE A 161 5.40 -1.52 19.44
N LYS A 162 4.52 -2.49 19.74
CA LYS A 162 4.72 -3.45 20.84
C LYS A 162 5.69 -4.55 20.42
N SER A 163 6.33 -5.22 21.38
CA SER A 163 7.11 -6.42 21.09
C SER A 163 6.24 -7.67 20.96
N GLY A 164 6.84 -8.73 20.42
CA GLY A 164 6.22 -10.02 20.12
C GLY A 164 5.35 -9.99 18.88
N ASN A 165 4.63 -11.10 18.69
CA ASN A 165 3.64 -11.27 17.63
C ASN A 165 2.40 -10.42 17.94
N GLN A 166 2.12 -9.47 17.06
CA GLN A 166 0.99 -8.55 17.14
C GLN A 166 0.17 -8.62 15.86
N ASN A 167 -1.14 -8.45 16.02
CA ASN A 167 -2.09 -8.26 14.94
C ASN A 167 -3.16 -7.30 15.46
N TYR A 168 -3.17 -6.07 14.95
CA TYR A 168 -4.13 -5.05 15.36
C TYR A 168 -4.42 -4.08 14.22
N ASN A 169 -5.57 -3.41 14.32
CA ASN A 169 -5.95 -2.36 13.39
C ASN A 169 -5.44 -1.02 13.88
N LEU A 170 -4.90 -0.26 12.94
CA LEU A 170 -4.47 1.12 13.11
C LEU A 170 -5.38 1.97 12.24
N THR A 171 -6.05 2.94 12.84
CA THR A 171 -6.91 3.90 12.14
C THR A 171 -6.34 5.29 12.36
N MET A 172 -6.23 6.07 11.29
CA MET A 172 -5.72 7.43 11.32
C MET A 172 -6.64 8.33 10.53
N ASP A 173 -6.83 9.53 11.04
CA ASP A 173 -7.45 10.65 10.36
C ASP A 173 -6.33 11.60 9.95
N THR A 174 -6.18 11.85 8.65
CA THR A 174 -5.09 12.67 8.11
C THR A 174 -5.56 13.46 6.91
N THR A 175 -4.85 14.54 6.61
CA THR A 175 -5.05 15.30 5.37
C THR A 175 -4.00 14.84 4.36
N MET A 176 -4.48 14.28 3.26
CA MET A 176 -3.67 14.00 2.08
C MET A 176 -3.55 15.27 1.25
N VAL A 177 -2.32 15.64 0.93
CA VAL A 177 -2.00 16.77 0.04
C VAL A 177 -1.65 16.23 -1.34
N ILE A 178 -2.41 16.61 -2.35
CA ILE A 178 -2.16 16.27 -3.76
C ILE A 178 -0.94 17.06 -4.24
N SER A 179 0.10 16.33 -4.64
CA SER A 179 1.33 16.90 -5.18
C SER A 179 1.36 16.93 -6.70
N ASP A 180 0.66 16.00 -7.35
CA ASP A 180 0.55 15.88 -8.79
C ASP A 180 -0.89 15.49 -9.17
N MET A 181 -1.62 16.42 -9.79
CA MET A 181 -3.03 16.22 -10.13
C MET A 181 -3.20 15.20 -11.26
N ASP A 182 -2.30 15.17 -12.24
CA ASP A 182 -2.42 14.22 -13.36
C ASP A 182 -2.21 12.78 -12.84
N ALA A 183 -1.27 12.58 -11.92
CA ALA A 183 -1.07 11.29 -11.27
C ALA A 183 -2.23 10.91 -10.32
N PHE A 184 -2.82 11.89 -9.65
CA PHE A 184 -4.01 11.68 -8.82
C PHE A 184 -5.22 11.29 -9.67
N ASP A 185 -5.46 11.98 -10.79
CA ASP A 185 -6.55 11.69 -11.73
C ASP A 185 -6.39 10.29 -12.33
N ALA A 186 -5.17 9.89 -12.70
CA ALA A 186 -4.89 8.53 -13.18
C ALA A 186 -5.17 7.46 -12.11
N MET A 187 -4.82 7.73 -10.85
CA MET A 187 -5.12 6.84 -9.72
C MET A 187 -6.63 6.76 -9.45
N ALA A 188 -7.31 7.90 -9.42
CA ALA A 188 -8.74 7.98 -9.16
C ALA A 188 -9.56 7.35 -10.29
N GLU A 189 -9.13 7.50 -11.55
CA GLU A 189 -9.70 6.78 -12.69
C GLU A 189 -9.55 5.26 -12.54
N ALA A 190 -8.35 4.78 -12.18
CA ALA A 190 -8.12 3.36 -11.95
C ALA A 190 -9.00 2.84 -10.80
N MET A 191 -9.20 3.61 -9.73
CA MET A 191 -10.10 3.24 -8.64
C MET A 191 -11.56 3.06 -9.10
N MET A 192 -12.00 3.77 -10.14
CA MET A 192 -13.36 3.62 -10.69
C MET A 192 -13.51 2.39 -11.59
N GLN A 193 -12.43 2.01 -12.28
CA GLN A 193 -12.47 1.03 -13.36
C GLN A 193 -11.98 -0.35 -12.92
N ASP A 194 -10.94 -0.40 -12.11
CA ASP A 194 -10.28 -1.64 -11.76
C ASP A 194 -10.86 -2.27 -10.48
N GLU A 195 -10.84 -3.60 -10.40
CA GLU A 195 -11.17 -4.35 -9.18
C GLU A 195 -10.17 -4.05 -8.07
N THR A 196 -8.88 -3.94 -8.42
CA THR A 196 -7.81 -3.66 -7.46
C THR A 196 -6.79 -2.67 -7.99
N VAL A 197 -6.43 -1.68 -7.18
CA VAL A 197 -5.46 -0.63 -7.52
C VAL A 197 -4.27 -0.70 -6.55
N PRO A 198 -3.03 -0.89 -7.06
CA PRO A 198 -1.84 -0.88 -6.23
C PRO A 198 -1.39 0.55 -5.93
N ILE A 199 -1.34 0.91 -4.65
CA ILE A 199 -0.77 2.18 -4.18
C ILE A 199 0.49 1.88 -3.37
N THR A 200 1.61 2.48 -3.75
CA THR A 200 2.86 2.35 -3.00
C THR A 200 3.00 3.51 -2.03
N ILE A 201 3.27 3.18 -0.78
CA ILE A 201 3.56 4.13 0.29
C ILE A 201 5.06 4.09 0.54
N SER A 202 5.71 5.25 0.52
CA SER A 202 7.15 5.39 0.79
C SER A 202 7.40 6.47 1.84
N ALA A 203 8.24 6.20 2.83
CA ALA A 203 8.60 7.14 3.90
C ALA A 203 9.97 6.81 4.52
N ASP A 204 10.67 7.85 4.99
CA ASP A 204 11.86 7.70 5.84
C ASP A 204 11.45 7.77 7.32
N ILE A 205 11.44 6.62 8.01
CA ILE A 205 10.97 6.52 9.39
C ILE A 205 12.13 6.72 10.38
N ASP A 206 11.92 7.58 11.36
CA ASP A 206 12.76 7.67 12.56
C ASP A 206 12.13 6.85 13.70
N ALA A 207 12.90 5.95 14.30
CA ALA A 207 12.42 5.02 15.32
C ALA A 207 13.32 4.97 16.55
N HIS A 208 12.71 4.77 17.72
CA HIS A 208 13.38 4.71 19.02
C HIS A 208 13.11 3.39 19.71
N ALA A 209 14.15 2.62 20.00
CA ALA A 209 14.04 1.35 20.71
C ALA A 209 15.23 1.11 21.65
N MET A 210 14.98 0.54 22.83
CA MET A 210 16.02 0.26 23.84
C MET A 210 16.89 1.48 24.22
N GLY A 211 16.35 2.70 24.13
CA GLY A 211 17.10 3.94 24.40
C GLY A 211 18.06 4.36 23.29
N LEU A 212 17.97 3.74 22.11
CA LEU A 212 18.69 4.10 20.89
C LEU A 212 17.71 4.71 19.89
N SER A 213 18.22 5.65 19.07
CA SER A 213 17.51 6.24 17.94
C SER A 213 18.08 5.70 16.64
N PHE A 214 17.19 5.34 15.73
CA PHE A 214 17.46 4.81 14.41
C PHE A 214 16.78 5.73 13.40
N ASN A 215 17.58 6.39 12.57
CA ASN A 215 17.07 7.44 11.68
C ASN A 215 17.15 7.00 10.23
N ASN A 216 16.29 7.57 9.38
CA ASN A 216 16.21 7.30 7.95
C ASN A 216 16.03 5.81 7.65
N LEU A 217 15.07 5.18 8.33
CA LEU A 217 14.66 3.82 8.02
C LEU A 217 13.71 3.86 6.83
N ASP A 218 14.24 3.47 5.67
CA ASP A 218 13.48 3.34 4.43
C ASP A 218 12.31 2.36 4.61
N PHE A 219 11.10 2.85 4.40
CA PHE A 219 9.86 2.10 4.47
C PHE A 219 9.12 2.26 3.15
N GLU A 220 9.00 1.16 2.42
CA GLU A 220 8.29 1.11 1.14
C GLU A 220 7.38 -0.12 1.12
N HIS A 221 6.07 0.09 0.97
CA HIS A 221 5.10 -0.98 0.84
C HIS A 221 4.03 -0.64 -0.19
N THR A 222 3.77 -1.59 -1.09
CA THR A 222 2.62 -1.53 -1.99
C THR A 222 1.41 -2.16 -1.33
N LEU A 223 0.34 -1.39 -1.23
CA LEU A 223 -0.96 -1.82 -0.72
C LEU A 223 -1.94 -1.94 -1.87
N SER A 224 -2.77 -2.98 -1.85
CA SER A 224 -3.81 -3.18 -2.84
C SER A 224 -5.13 -2.65 -2.29
N LEU A 225 -5.67 -1.60 -2.90
CA LEU A 225 -7.03 -1.12 -2.66
C LEU A 225 -8.00 -1.86 -3.55
N VAL A 226 -9.19 -2.19 -3.05
CA VAL A 226 -10.32 -2.65 -3.86
C VAL A 226 -11.05 -1.42 -4.39
N GLY A 227 -11.14 -1.31 -5.71
CA GLY A 227 -11.83 -0.24 -6.44
C GLY A 227 -13.32 -0.53 -6.66
N PHE A 228 -13.95 0.25 -7.53
CA PHE A 228 -15.36 0.13 -7.87
C PHE A 228 -15.64 -0.87 -9.00
N ASN A 229 -14.61 -1.36 -9.70
CA ASN A 229 -14.73 -2.35 -10.78
C ASN A 229 -15.84 -2.01 -11.80
N TYR A 230 -15.79 -0.81 -12.39
CA TYR A 230 -16.83 -0.29 -13.29
C TYR A 230 -18.25 -0.29 -12.69
N PHE A 231 -18.37 -0.32 -11.37
CA PHE A 231 -19.64 -0.44 -10.65
C PHE A 231 -20.42 -1.73 -10.99
N GLU A 232 -19.77 -2.76 -11.54
CA GLU A 232 -20.41 -4.04 -11.90
C GLU A 232 -20.98 -4.76 -10.68
N GLU A 233 -20.34 -4.60 -9.52
CA GLU A 233 -20.73 -5.22 -8.26
C GLU A 233 -21.59 -4.30 -7.36
N LEU A 234 -21.93 -3.10 -7.85
CA LEU A 234 -22.71 -2.15 -7.07
C LEU A 234 -24.18 -2.61 -7.02
N ASP A 235 -24.60 -3.10 -5.86
CA ASP A 235 -25.97 -3.54 -5.64
C ASP A 235 -26.85 -2.33 -5.26
N VAL A 236 -27.77 -1.99 -6.15
CA VAL A 236 -28.73 -0.88 -5.99
C VAL A 236 -30.13 -1.44 -5.88
N GLU A 237 -30.72 -1.31 -4.70
CA GLU A 237 -32.11 -1.71 -4.46
C GLU A 237 -33.00 -0.46 -4.35
N VAL A 238 -33.94 -0.31 -5.29
CA VAL A 238 -34.96 0.73 -5.21
C VAL A 238 -36.00 0.36 -4.15
N GLN A 239 -36.10 1.18 -3.11
CA GLN A 239 -37.04 1.02 -2.00
C GLN A 239 -38.37 1.71 -2.27
N HIS A 240 -38.32 2.92 -2.83
CA HIS A 240 -39.51 3.72 -3.13
C HIS A 240 -39.23 4.77 -4.19
N ILE A 241 -40.23 5.06 -5.02
CA ILE A 241 -40.21 6.17 -5.99
C ILE A 241 -41.41 7.06 -5.69
N ASP A 242 -41.18 8.35 -5.49
CA ASP A 242 -42.23 9.36 -5.34
C ASP A 242 -42.20 10.32 -6.54
N LEU A 243 -43.18 10.21 -7.42
CA LEU A 243 -43.35 11.10 -8.56
C LEU A 243 -44.26 12.26 -8.16
N TRP A 244 -43.67 13.43 -7.96
CA TRP A 244 -44.37 14.56 -7.38
C TRP A 244 -44.45 15.81 -8.28
N GLY A 245 -43.54 15.96 -9.24
CA GLY A 245 -43.47 17.11 -10.16
C GLY A 245 -43.70 16.74 -11.62
N CYS A 246 -44.42 17.60 -12.35
CA CYS A 246 -44.81 17.39 -13.76
C CYS A 246 -45.17 18.72 -14.46
N SER A 247 -44.54 19.82 -14.04
CA SER A 247 -44.77 21.16 -14.59
C SER A 247 -43.58 21.62 -15.43
N ASP A 248 -43.77 22.67 -16.22
CA ASP A 248 -42.70 23.35 -16.94
C ASP A 248 -41.89 22.47 -17.92
N GLY A 249 -42.53 21.44 -18.48
CA GLY A 249 -41.91 20.54 -19.47
C GLY A 249 -40.95 19.52 -18.88
N ILE A 250 -40.97 19.33 -17.55
CA ILE A 250 -40.16 18.34 -16.84
C ILE A 250 -41.01 17.48 -15.92
N TYR A 251 -40.52 16.28 -15.64
CA TYR A 251 -41.02 15.39 -14.60
C TYR A 251 -39.96 15.25 -13.51
N GLU A 252 -40.41 15.33 -12.26
CA GLU A 252 -39.54 15.20 -11.09
C GLU A 252 -40.02 14.04 -10.22
N MET A 253 -39.06 13.20 -9.82
CA MET A 253 -39.30 12.12 -8.88
C MET A 253 -38.15 11.97 -7.90
N ASP A 254 -38.45 11.57 -6.68
CA ASP A 254 -37.47 11.20 -5.68
C ASP A 254 -37.39 9.66 -5.60
N VAL A 255 -36.19 9.12 -5.79
CA VAL A 255 -35.90 7.68 -5.74
C VAL A 255 -35.13 7.39 -4.45
N ASN A 256 -35.77 6.68 -3.54
CA ASN A 256 -35.13 6.15 -2.34
C ASN A 256 -34.53 4.79 -2.68
N ALA A 257 -33.20 4.67 -2.57
CA ALA A 257 -32.47 3.46 -2.90
C ALA A 257 -31.49 3.08 -1.77
N SER A 258 -31.30 1.78 -1.59
CA SER A 258 -30.18 1.23 -0.85
C SER A 258 -29.04 0.96 -1.83
N VAL A 259 -27.85 1.46 -1.55
CA VAL A 259 -26.65 1.28 -2.38
C VAL A 259 -25.59 0.61 -1.53
N ASN A 260 -25.10 -0.55 -1.97
CA ASN A 260 -23.98 -1.23 -1.33
C ASN A 260 -22.68 -0.99 -2.13
N ASN A 261 -21.74 -0.23 -1.57
CA ASN A 261 -20.42 -0.04 -2.13
C ASN A 261 -19.45 -1.13 -1.59
N PRO A 262 -19.05 -2.13 -2.39
CA PRO A 262 -18.17 -3.21 -1.95
C PRO A 262 -16.69 -2.81 -1.88
N SER A 263 -16.32 -1.65 -2.43
CA SER A 263 -14.94 -1.20 -2.49
C SER A 263 -14.36 -0.97 -1.08
N THR A 264 -13.03 -0.99 -0.97
CA THR A 264 -12.36 -0.56 0.28
C THR A 264 -12.37 0.96 0.44
N MET A 265 -12.90 1.70 -0.54
CA MET A 265 -12.89 3.15 -0.57
C MET A 265 -14.28 3.76 -0.34
N GLY A 266 -14.41 4.55 0.71
CA GLY A 266 -15.54 5.46 0.89
C GLY A 266 -15.25 6.80 0.21
N LEU A 267 -16.23 7.33 -0.52
CA LEU A 267 -16.19 8.69 -1.08
C LEU A 267 -17.24 9.54 -0.36
N GLN A 268 -17.11 9.65 0.95
CA GLN A 268 -17.91 10.60 1.72
C GLN A 268 -17.37 12.02 1.44
N GLY A 269 -18.23 13.03 1.51
CA GLY A 269 -17.77 14.42 1.32
C GLY A 269 -17.40 14.83 -0.11
N ILE A 270 -17.57 13.98 -1.14
CA ILE A 270 -17.41 14.39 -2.55
C ILE A 270 -18.60 15.20 -3.10
N GLY A 271 -19.51 15.61 -2.22
CA GLY A 271 -20.63 16.49 -2.52
C GLY A 271 -21.77 15.78 -3.24
N ALA A 272 -22.66 16.58 -3.82
CA ALA A 272 -23.79 16.05 -4.55
C ALA A 272 -23.32 15.36 -5.83
N LEU A 273 -23.64 14.08 -5.96
CA LEU A 273 -23.48 13.33 -7.20
C LEU A 273 -24.55 13.80 -8.18
N ASN A 274 -24.18 14.14 -9.42
CA ASN A 274 -25.14 14.55 -10.45
C ASN A 274 -24.88 13.78 -11.75
N MET A 275 -25.59 12.68 -11.94
CA MET A 275 -25.36 11.75 -13.02
C MET A 275 -26.42 11.89 -14.10
N SER A 276 -26.06 11.70 -15.36
CA SER A 276 -27.03 11.63 -16.45
C SER A 276 -27.72 10.27 -16.45
N VAL A 277 -29.00 10.25 -16.83
CA VAL A 277 -29.83 9.05 -16.88
C VAL A 277 -30.23 8.80 -18.32
N TYR A 278 -30.03 7.57 -18.77
CA TYR A 278 -30.35 7.10 -20.12
C TYR A 278 -31.29 5.90 -20.05
N TYR A 279 -32.20 5.81 -21.00
CA TYR A 279 -33.05 4.64 -21.22
C TYR A 279 -32.95 4.22 -22.68
N ASN A 280 -32.62 2.95 -22.94
CA ASN A 280 -32.33 2.45 -24.30
C ASN A 280 -31.38 3.37 -25.11
N SER A 281 -30.29 3.81 -24.48
CA SER A 281 -29.30 4.75 -25.04
C SER A 281 -29.81 6.15 -25.40
N SER A 282 -31.08 6.47 -25.12
CA SER A 282 -31.64 7.82 -25.29
C SER A 282 -31.53 8.58 -23.96
N TYR A 283 -31.09 9.83 -24.03
CA TYR A 283 -30.98 10.69 -22.86
C TYR A 283 -32.37 10.98 -22.28
N LEU A 284 -32.58 10.60 -21.02
CA LEU A 284 -33.84 10.79 -20.30
C LEU A 284 -33.81 12.06 -19.46
N GLY A 285 -32.67 12.33 -18.81
CA GLY A 285 -32.52 13.43 -17.86
C GLY A 285 -31.30 13.25 -16.98
N TYR A 286 -31.38 13.73 -15.74
CA TYR A 286 -30.30 13.59 -14.76
C TYR A 286 -30.86 13.23 -13.39
N ALA A 287 -30.04 12.57 -12.58
CA ALA A 287 -30.30 12.20 -11.21
C ALA A 287 -29.24 12.83 -10.32
N TYR A 288 -29.65 13.48 -9.25
CA TYR A 288 -28.71 14.03 -8.30
C TYR A 288 -29.04 13.65 -6.85
N SER A 289 -27.99 13.42 -6.05
CA SER A 289 -28.14 13.01 -4.65
C SER A 289 -28.63 14.16 -3.79
N GLU A 290 -29.69 13.94 -3.01
CA GLU A 290 -30.23 14.94 -2.05
C GLU A 290 -29.43 14.99 -0.74
N LYS A 291 -28.51 14.03 -0.52
CA LYS A 291 -27.63 13.94 0.65
C LYS A 291 -26.15 14.03 0.23
N PRO A 292 -25.66 15.24 -0.12
CA PRO A 292 -24.30 15.43 -0.63
C PRO A 292 -23.21 14.96 0.35
N GLU A 293 -23.48 15.00 1.65
CA GLU A 293 -22.55 14.56 2.69
C GLU A 293 -22.30 13.04 2.68
N LEU A 294 -23.25 12.24 2.16
CA LEU A 294 -23.10 10.79 2.10
C LEU A 294 -22.20 10.33 0.95
N GLY A 295 -22.17 11.09 -0.15
CA GLY A 295 -21.47 10.73 -1.39
C GLY A 295 -21.68 9.25 -1.73
N MET A 296 -20.59 8.50 -1.86
CA MET A 296 -20.62 7.03 -1.93
C MET A 296 -19.89 6.42 -0.74
N SER A 297 -20.57 6.37 0.40
CA SER A 297 -20.03 5.70 1.58
C SER A 297 -19.82 4.21 1.34
N ARG A 298 -18.81 3.65 2.01
CA ARG A 298 -18.49 2.22 1.93
C ARG A 298 -19.57 1.36 2.59
N GLY A 299 -19.86 0.21 1.99
CA GLY A 299 -20.91 -0.71 2.44
C GLY A 299 -22.31 -0.20 2.12
N LEU A 300 -23.30 -0.68 2.89
CA LEU A 300 -24.71 -0.39 2.67
C LEU A 300 -25.07 1.04 3.11
N SER A 301 -25.66 1.82 2.21
CA SER A 301 -26.10 3.20 2.45
C SER A 301 -27.51 3.44 1.90
N ASN A 302 -28.33 4.18 2.64
CA ASN A 302 -29.67 4.60 2.18
C ASN A 302 -29.62 6.02 1.66
N GLN A 303 -29.85 6.17 0.36
CA GLN A 303 -29.76 7.43 -0.36
C GLN A 303 -31.08 7.81 -1.01
N THR A 304 -31.26 9.10 -1.21
CA THR A 304 -32.38 9.66 -1.96
C THR A 304 -31.80 10.43 -3.12
N PHE A 305 -32.21 10.07 -4.34
CA PHE A 305 -31.82 10.74 -5.57
C PHE A 305 -33.02 11.43 -6.16
N ARG A 306 -32.91 12.73 -6.45
CA ARG A 306 -33.91 13.41 -7.28
C ARG A 306 -33.57 13.20 -8.73
N VAL A 307 -34.53 12.66 -9.48
CA VAL A 307 -34.44 12.46 -10.92
C VAL A 307 -35.32 13.50 -11.62
N VAL A 308 -34.71 14.24 -12.54
CA VAL A 308 -35.36 15.24 -13.36
C VAL A 308 -35.32 14.75 -14.81
N MET A 309 -36.50 14.52 -15.39
CA MET A 309 -36.67 13.99 -16.74
C MET A 309 -37.33 15.03 -17.64
N SER A 310 -36.92 15.09 -18.91
CA SER A 310 -37.55 15.98 -19.88
C SER A 310 -38.83 15.36 -20.46
N GLU A 311 -39.93 16.12 -20.48
CA GLU A 311 -41.18 15.70 -21.14
C GLU A 311 -40.98 15.43 -22.64
N THR A 312 -40.01 16.10 -23.26
CA THR A 312 -39.71 15.95 -24.69
C THR A 312 -38.76 14.79 -25.00
N SER A 313 -38.28 14.07 -23.98
CA SER A 313 -37.40 12.92 -24.19
C SER A 313 -38.17 11.77 -24.85
N SER A 314 -37.62 11.22 -25.93
CA SER A 314 -38.13 10.01 -26.57
C SER A 314 -38.03 8.76 -25.68
N ALA A 315 -37.21 8.81 -24.63
CA ALA A 315 -37.07 7.72 -23.66
C ALA A 315 -38.21 7.69 -22.63
N LEU A 316 -38.90 8.81 -22.41
CA LEU A 316 -39.89 8.94 -21.34
C LEU A 316 -41.06 7.96 -21.53
N GLU A 317 -41.62 7.87 -22.74
CA GLU A 317 -42.73 6.96 -23.05
C GLU A 317 -42.41 5.50 -22.67
N GLY A 318 -41.18 5.05 -22.96
CA GLY A 318 -40.74 3.69 -22.64
C GLY A 318 -40.63 3.42 -21.14
N VAL A 319 -40.10 4.38 -20.38
CA VAL A 319 -40.04 4.30 -18.90
C VAL A 319 -41.46 4.24 -18.30
N ILE A 320 -42.34 5.13 -18.76
CA ILE A 320 -43.74 5.16 -18.32
C ILE A 320 -44.45 3.83 -18.64
N ALA A 321 -44.29 3.32 -19.86
CA ALA A 321 -44.87 2.06 -20.28
C ALA A 321 -44.33 0.88 -19.45
N GLY A 322 -43.03 0.90 -19.09
CA GLY A 322 -42.42 -0.07 -18.18
C GLY A 322 -43.13 -0.12 -16.83
N PHE A 323 -43.30 1.04 -16.19
CA PHE A 323 -43.98 1.16 -14.89
C PHE A 323 -45.41 0.59 -14.94
N LEU A 324 -46.17 0.95 -15.97
CA LEU A 324 -47.59 0.56 -16.08
C LEU A 324 -47.80 -0.90 -16.52
N SER A 325 -46.90 -1.43 -17.35
CA SER A 325 -46.99 -2.82 -17.80
C SER A 325 -46.56 -3.83 -16.73
N GLY A 326 -45.95 -3.36 -15.63
CA GLY A 326 -45.33 -4.22 -14.63
C GLY A 326 -44.09 -4.95 -15.16
N GLY A 327 -43.49 -4.43 -16.24
CA GLY A 327 -42.22 -4.92 -16.76
C GLY A 327 -41.03 -4.31 -16.02
N SER A 328 -39.85 -4.91 -16.16
CA SER A 328 -38.64 -4.31 -15.63
C SER A 328 -38.22 -3.08 -16.45
N ILE A 329 -37.78 -2.06 -15.73
CA ILE A 329 -37.20 -0.83 -16.27
C ILE A 329 -35.72 -0.89 -15.97
N GLU A 330 -34.92 -0.85 -17.02
CA GLU A 330 -33.47 -0.74 -16.92
C GLU A 330 -33.05 0.66 -17.38
N VAL A 331 -32.39 1.41 -16.50
CA VAL A 331 -31.79 2.70 -16.83
C VAL A 331 -30.29 2.64 -16.67
N ASN A 332 -29.58 3.38 -17.53
CA ASN A 332 -28.14 3.50 -17.47
C ASN A 332 -27.78 4.89 -16.93
N VAL A 333 -27.08 4.90 -15.80
CA VAL A 333 -26.66 6.10 -15.08
C VAL A 333 -25.19 6.34 -15.39
N ARG A 334 -24.87 7.52 -15.89
CA ARG A 334 -23.52 7.89 -16.35
C ARG A 334 -23.03 9.17 -15.72
N GLY A 335 -21.72 9.25 -15.48
CA GLY A 335 -21.06 10.45 -14.98
C GLY A 335 -20.62 11.45 -16.05
N ASP A 336 -21.14 11.34 -17.28
CA ASP A 336 -20.84 12.25 -18.40
C ASP A 336 -21.46 13.65 -18.26
N ASN A 337 -22.18 13.89 -17.17
CA ASN A 337 -22.66 15.21 -16.79
C ASN A 337 -21.49 16.12 -16.35
N PRO A 338 -21.31 17.32 -16.95
CA PRO A 338 -20.26 18.28 -16.55
C PRO A 338 -20.30 18.73 -15.09
N TYR A 339 -21.43 18.50 -14.41
CA TYR A 339 -21.67 18.87 -13.01
C TYR A 339 -21.68 17.66 -12.07
N SER A 340 -21.10 16.52 -12.48
CA SER A 340 -21.13 15.24 -11.74
C SER A 340 -20.65 15.32 -10.29
N THR A 341 -19.72 16.22 -10.00
CA THR A 341 -19.32 16.60 -8.65
C THR A 341 -18.93 18.09 -8.60
N GLY A 342 -19.05 18.68 -7.42
CA GLY A 342 -18.55 20.03 -7.13
C GLY A 342 -17.02 20.13 -7.05
N TYR A 343 -16.32 19.00 -6.88
CA TYR A 343 -14.89 18.96 -6.60
C TYR A 343 -14.07 18.60 -7.82
N VAL A 344 -13.13 19.47 -8.19
CA VAL A 344 -12.40 19.36 -9.47
C VAL A 344 -11.60 18.07 -9.58
N GLN A 345 -10.92 17.66 -8.50
CA GLN A 345 -10.07 16.47 -8.46
C GLN A 345 -10.83 15.15 -8.62
N PHE A 346 -12.15 15.14 -8.48
CA PHE A 346 -12.95 13.92 -8.71
C PHE A 346 -13.71 13.96 -10.04
N LYS A 347 -13.63 15.06 -10.82
CA LYS A 347 -14.42 15.17 -12.06
C LYS A 347 -14.04 14.13 -13.10
N GLU A 348 -12.75 13.87 -13.29
CA GLU A 348 -12.29 12.89 -14.28
C GLU A 348 -12.70 11.47 -13.87
N ALA A 349 -12.47 11.09 -12.62
CA ALA A 349 -12.90 9.80 -12.09
C ALA A 349 -14.44 9.63 -12.19
N MET A 350 -15.21 10.64 -11.76
CA MET A 350 -16.68 10.60 -11.85
C MET A 350 -17.16 10.46 -13.30
N SER A 351 -16.44 11.00 -14.28
CA SER A 351 -16.80 10.85 -15.70
C SER A 351 -16.79 9.41 -16.21
N LYS A 352 -16.10 8.50 -15.49
CA LYS A 352 -16.01 7.08 -15.82
C LYS A 352 -17.16 6.25 -15.23
N VAL A 353 -18.00 6.85 -14.38
CA VAL A 353 -19.18 6.19 -13.83
C VAL A 353 -20.10 5.78 -14.97
N ASN A 354 -20.40 4.48 -15.03
CA ASN A 354 -21.34 3.90 -15.97
C ASN A 354 -21.96 2.66 -15.33
N MET A 355 -23.16 2.82 -14.77
CA MET A 355 -23.84 1.78 -14.03
C MET A 355 -25.24 1.55 -14.58
N THR A 356 -25.75 0.34 -14.38
CA THR A 356 -27.10 -0.04 -14.77
C THR A 356 -27.94 -0.22 -13.51
N VAL A 357 -29.12 0.40 -13.48
CA VAL A 357 -30.08 0.27 -12.39
C VAL A 357 -31.34 -0.38 -12.96
N GLU A 358 -31.70 -1.52 -12.38
CA GLU A 358 -32.93 -2.25 -12.72
C GLU A 358 -34.01 -1.97 -11.66
N TYR A 359 -35.25 -1.86 -12.14
CA TYR A 359 -36.45 -1.75 -11.32
C TYR A 359 -37.55 -2.64 -11.88
N ASP A 360 -38.02 -3.62 -11.11
CA ASP A 360 -38.97 -4.65 -11.56
C ASP A 360 -40.28 -4.69 -10.76
N ASP A 361 -40.47 -3.77 -9.82
CA ASP A 361 -41.63 -3.73 -8.92
C ASP A 361 -42.89 -3.04 -9.51
N GLY A 362 -42.85 -2.62 -10.77
CA GLY A 362 -43.97 -1.98 -11.46
C GLY A 362 -44.50 -0.74 -10.72
N LEU A 363 -45.76 -0.77 -10.24
CA LEU A 363 -46.33 0.33 -9.45
C LEU A 363 -46.32 0.07 -7.94
N ASN A 364 -45.81 -1.09 -7.47
CA ASN A 364 -45.92 -1.49 -6.07
C ASN A 364 -45.14 -0.58 -5.12
N LYS A 365 -44.04 0.01 -5.60
CA LYS A 365 -43.18 0.94 -4.85
C LYS A 365 -43.26 2.37 -5.38
N VAL A 366 -44.25 2.69 -6.22
CA VAL A 366 -44.38 4.02 -6.84
C VAL A 366 -45.56 4.78 -6.24
N SER A 367 -45.30 5.97 -5.72
CA SER A 367 -46.32 6.96 -5.34
C SER A 367 -46.44 8.01 -6.43
N PHE A 368 -47.67 8.44 -6.71
CA PHE A 368 -47.95 9.53 -7.65
C PHE A 368 -48.63 10.68 -6.94
N ASN A 369 -48.16 11.89 -7.19
CA ASN A 369 -48.97 13.07 -6.97
C ASN A 369 -50.15 13.07 -7.97
N THR A 370 -51.36 13.17 -7.43
CA THR A 370 -52.61 13.16 -8.20
C THR A 370 -52.65 14.18 -9.34
N SER A 371 -51.93 15.30 -9.22
CA SER A 371 -51.84 16.31 -10.29
C SER A 371 -51.01 15.85 -11.49
N CYS A 372 -50.14 14.86 -11.32
CA CYS A 372 -49.24 14.36 -12.36
C CYS A 372 -49.75 13.13 -13.09
N VAL A 373 -50.74 12.43 -12.52
CA VAL A 373 -51.34 11.25 -13.14
C VAL A 373 -51.93 11.57 -14.53
N SER A 374 -52.62 12.71 -14.67
CA SER A 374 -53.18 13.13 -15.96
C SER A 374 -52.11 13.43 -17.01
N SER A 375 -50.99 14.04 -16.61
CA SER A 375 -49.87 14.32 -17.52
C SER A 375 -49.19 13.03 -17.96
N PHE A 376 -49.02 12.08 -17.05
CA PHE A 376 -48.42 10.76 -17.33
C PHE A 376 -49.25 9.95 -18.34
N LEU A 377 -50.58 9.97 -18.20
CA LEU A 377 -51.50 9.34 -19.15
C LEU A 377 -51.46 10.02 -20.53
N ALA A 378 -51.31 11.36 -20.57
CA ALA A 378 -51.20 12.10 -21.81
C ALA A 378 -49.95 11.73 -22.62
N VAL A 379 -48.82 11.44 -21.95
CA VAL A 379 -47.58 10.98 -22.63
C VAL A 379 -47.81 9.66 -23.39
N LEU A 380 -48.70 8.81 -22.88
CA LEU A 380 -49.07 7.54 -23.52
C LEU A 380 -50.19 7.68 -24.56
N GLY A 381 -50.70 8.90 -24.77
CA GLY A 381 -51.79 9.17 -25.70
C GLY A 381 -53.18 8.76 -25.20
N TYR A 382 -53.40 8.68 -23.88
CA TYR A 382 -54.70 8.42 -23.26
C TYR A 382 -55.46 9.67 -22.83
#